data_AF-V8P245-F1
#
_entry.id   AF-V8P245-F1
#
_cell.length_a   1.000
_cell.length_b   1.000
_cell.length_c   1.000
_cell.angle_alpha   90.00
_cell.angle_beta   90.00
_cell.angle_gamma   90.00
#
_symmetry.space_group_name_H-M   'P 1'
#
loop_
_entity.id
_entity.type
_entity.pdbx_description
1 polymer ?
#
loop_
_entity_poly.entity_id
_entity_poly.type
_entity_poly.pdbx_seq_one_letter_code
_entity_poly.pdbx_strand_id
1 'polypeptide(L)'
;MWRLLLSDPYVKLSLYVADENRELALVQTKTIKKTLNPKWNEEFYFRRGELKLYVNPSNHRLLFEVFDENRLLLLRGSHLCRKPSGFTLSP
;
A
#
# COMPACT_ATOMS: atom_id res chain seq x y z
N MET A 1 -2.85 15.70 27.21
CA MET A 1 -2.32 15.81 25.83
C MET A 1 -1.81 14.43 25.39
N TRP A 2 -2.70 13.53 24.95
CA TRP A 2 -2.39 12.12 24.63
C TRP A 2 -2.74 11.73 23.17
N ARG A 3 -2.95 12.71 22.29
CA ARG A 3 -3.52 12.49 20.94
C ARG A 3 -2.47 12.14 19.86
N LEU A 4 -1.21 11.89 20.24
CA LEU A 4 -0.05 11.80 19.34
C LEU A 4 0.51 10.38 19.11
N LEU A 5 -0.07 9.34 19.72
CA LEU A 5 0.41 7.96 19.57
C LEU A 5 -0.34 7.12 18.52
N LEU A 6 -1.24 7.75 17.75
CA LEU A 6 -2.10 7.04 16.82
C LEU A 6 -1.70 7.41 15.38
N SER A 7 -1.40 6.39 14.57
CA SER A 7 -1.11 6.52 13.14
C SER A 7 -2.37 6.79 12.33
N ASP A 8 -2.17 7.32 11.13
CA ASP A 8 -3.18 7.48 10.09
C ASP A 8 -2.85 6.55 8.91
N PRO A 9 -3.00 5.21 9.05
CA PRO A 9 -2.55 4.27 8.03
C PRO A 9 -3.45 4.25 6.78
N TYR A 10 -2.80 4.10 5.62
CA TYR A 10 -3.41 3.75 4.33
C TYR A 10 -2.50 2.78 3.56
N VAL A 11 -3.05 2.05 2.59
CA VAL A 11 -2.29 1.12 1.76
C VAL A 11 -2.23 1.62 0.33
N LYS A 12 -1.04 1.58 -0.27
CA LYS A 12 -0.89 1.62 -1.73
C LYS A 12 -0.72 0.20 -2.25
N LEU A 13 -1.44 -0.09 -3.32
CA LEU A 13 -1.40 -1.36 -4.02
C LEU A 13 -0.94 -1.10 -5.45
N SER A 14 0.26 -1.60 -5.77
CA SER A 14 0.84 -1.49 -7.11
C SER A 14 0.89 -2.86 -7.77
N LEU A 15 0.52 -2.91 -9.05
CA LEU A 15 0.63 -4.08 -9.91
C LEU A 15 1.80 -3.89 -10.87
N TYR A 16 2.77 -4.80 -10.86
CA TYR A 16 3.97 -4.76 -11.71
C TYR A 16 4.06 -5.96 -12.65
N VAL A 17 4.77 -5.77 -13.76
CA VAL A 17 5.36 -6.86 -14.55
C VAL A 17 6.72 -7.21 -13.92
N ALA A 18 6.91 -8.48 -13.52
CA ALA A 18 8.11 -8.92 -12.80
C ALA A 18 9.38 -8.70 -13.61
N ASP A 19 9.34 -9.03 -14.90
CA ASP A 19 10.52 -9.03 -15.77
C ASP A 19 10.95 -7.61 -16.20
N GLU A 20 9.99 -6.68 -16.28
CA GLU A 20 10.24 -5.31 -16.74
C GLU A 20 10.28 -4.29 -15.60
N ASN A 21 10.00 -4.72 -14.37
CA ASN A 21 9.76 -3.87 -13.19
C ASN A 21 8.85 -2.66 -13.50
N ARG A 22 7.88 -2.86 -14.40
CA ARG A 22 7.02 -1.82 -14.94
C ARG A 22 5.68 -1.80 -14.20
N GLU A 23 5.32 -0.64 -13.65
CA GLU A 23 4.03 -0.46 -12.96
C GLU A 23 2.88 -0.39 -13.97
N LEU A 24 1.94 -1.33 -13.86
CA LEU A 24 0.74 -1.39 -14.68
C LEU A 24 -0.39 -0.55 -14.10
N ALA A 25 -0.55 -0.59 -12.77
CA ALA A 25 -1.57 0.13 -12.05
C ALA A 25 -1.15 0.42 -10.60
N LEU A 26 -1.63 1.54 -10.07
CA LEU A 26 -1.48 1.94 -8.67
C LEU A 26 -2.86 2.36 -8.15
N VAL A 27 -3.30 1.76 -7.06
CA VAL A 27 -4.51 2.14 -6.32
C VAL A 27 -4.17 2.37 -4.86
N GLN A 28 -4.98 3.17 -4.18
CA GLN A 28 -4.79 3.46 -2.76
C GLN A 28 -6.10 3.31 -2.02
N THR A 29 -6.01 2.81 -0.78
CA THR A 29 -7.16 2.80 0.14
C THR A 29 -7.40 4.19 0.70
N LYS A 30 -8.54 4.36 1.34
CA LYS A 30 -8.77 5.48 2.24
C LYS A 30 -7.82 5.40 3.43
N THR A 31 -7.50 6.56 3.97
CA THR A 31 -6.77 6.68 5.23
C THR A 31 -7.73 6.49 6.40
N ILE A 32 -7.40 5.56 7.29
CA ILE A 32 -8.14 5.40 8.55
C ILE A 32 -7.40 6.19 9.62
N LYS A 33 -8.07 7.20 10.17
CA LYS A 33 -7.44 8.11 11.13
C LYS A 33 -7.30 7.48 12.51
N LYS A 34 -6.19 7.78 13.17
CA LYS A 34 -5.93 7.50 14.58
C LYS A 34 -6.14 6.03 14.99
N THR A 35 -5.53 5.11 14.26
CA THR A 35 -5.57 3.68 14.57
C THR A 35 -4.25 2.99 14.28
N LEU A 36 -3.91 1.98 15.08
CA LEU A 36 -2.81 1.05 14.83
C LEU A 36 -3.29 -0.27 14.22
N ASN A 37 -4.62 -0.50 14.17
CA ASN A 37 -5.24 -1.72 13.66
C ASN A 37 -6.31 -1.35 12.62
N PRO A 38 -5.90 -0.83 11.44
CA PRO A 38 -6.83 -0.45 10.40
C PRO A 38 -7.56 -1.66 9.81
N LYS A 39 -8.85 -1.46 9.48
CA LYS A 39 -9.66 -2.40 8.70
C LYS A 39 -10.22 -1.65 7.48
N TRP A 40 -9.53 -1.75 6.35
CA TRP A 40 -9.94 -1.04 5.13
C TRP A 40 -11.15 -1.69 4.48
N ASN A 41 -11.15 -3.02 4.32
CA ASN A 41 -12.22 -3.77 3.65
C ASN A 41 -12.63 -3.15 2.30
N GLU A 42 -11.65 -2.58 1.58
CA GLU A 42 -11.86 -1.97 0.27
C GLU A 42 -11.54 -2.98 -0.83
N GLU A 43 -12.38 -3.01 -1.85
CA GLU A 43 -12.18 -3.84 -3.05
C GLU A 43 -11.71 -2.98 -4.21
N PHE A 44 -10.69 -3.47 -4.93
CA PHE A 44 -10.15 -2.82 -6.11
C PHE A 44 -10.25 -3.73 -7.33
N TYR A 45 -10.60 -3.13 -8.47
CA TYR A 45 -10.65 -3.80 -9.75
C TYR A 45 -9.62 -3.15 -10.69
N PHE A 46 -8.59 -3.89 -11.09
CA PHE A 46 -7.60 -3.41 -12.06
C PHE A 46 -8.21 -3.34 -13.46
N ARG A 47 -8.69 -2.17 -13.84
CA ARG A 47 -9.21 -1.86 -15.18
C ARG A 47 -8.48 -0.63 -15.70
N ARG A 48 -7.35 -0.79 -16.38
CA ARG A 48 -6.69 0.35 -17.01
C ARG A 48 -7.12 0.42 -18.49
N GLY A 49 -8.05 1.32 -18.79
CA GLY A 49 -8.64 1.52 -20.12
C GLY A 49 -9.88 0.67 -20.41
N GLU A 50 -10.39 0.73 -21.65
CA GLU A 50 -11.56 -0.03 -22.13
C GLU A 50 -11.36 -1.56 -22.13
N LEU A 51 -10.16 -2.05 -21.83
CA LEU A 51 -9.83 -3.47 -21.77
C LEU A 51 -9.53 -3.91 -20.34
N LYS A 52 -10.24 -4.94 -19.90
CA LYS A 52 -9.95 -5.70 -18.68
C LYS A 52 -8.51 -6.20 -18.77
N LEU A 53 -7.61 -5.71 -17.91
CA LEU A 53 -6.25 -6.25 -17.82
C LEU A 53 -6.36 -7.71 -17.38
N TYR A 54 -5.91 -8.62 -18.24
CA TYR A 54 -5.73 -10.02 -17.85
C TYR A 54 -4.54 -10.08 -16.90
N VAL A 55 -4.79 -10.36 -15.62
CA VAL A 55 -3.72 -10.56 -14.65
C VAL A 55 -3.12 -11.94 -14.91
N ASN A 56 -1.86 -11.99 -15.32
CA ASN A 56 -1.10 -13.23 -15.43
C ASN A 56 -0.34 -13.46 -14.10
N PRO A 57 -0.73 -14.42 -13.24
CA PRO A 57 -0.06 -14.65 -11.96
C PRO A 57 1.41 -15.05 -12.09
N SER A 58 1.82 -15.60 -13.23
CA SER A 58 3.20 -16.03 -13.46
C SER A 58 4.16 -14.85 -13.60
N ASN A 59 3.73 -13.78 -14.29
CA ASN A 59 4.56 -12.61 -14.60
C ASN A 59 4.15 -11.36 -13.79
N HIS A 60 2.91 -11.27 -13.32
CA HIS A 60 2.48 -10.09 -12.56
C HIS A 60 2.76 -10.25 -11.07
N ARG A 61 3.10 -9.14 -10.41
CA ARG A 61 3.35 -9.06 -8.96
C ARG A 61 2.51 -7.95 -8.37
N LEU A 62 1.90 -8.24 -7.22
CA LEU A 62 1.19 -7.25 -6.41
C LEU A 62 2.08 -6.84 -5.24
N LEU A 63 2.28 -5.54 -5.08
CA LEU A 63 3.00 -4.95 -3.97
C LEU A 63 2.02 -4.17 -3.10
N PHE A 64 1.98 -4.51 -1.80
CA PHE A 64 1.21 -3.80 -0.79
C PHE A 64 2.16 -3.01 0.11
N GLU A 65 2.00 -1.70 0.15
CA GLU A 65 2.79 -0.81 1.00
C GLU A 65 1.87 -0.05 1.95
N VAL A 66 2.11 -0.18 3.26
CA VAL A 66 1.39 0.57 4.28
C VAL A 66 2.13 1.88 4.57
N PHE A 67 1.43 3.00 4.46
CA PHE A 67 1.94 4.34 4.72
C PHE A 67 1.20 4.97 5.90
N ASP A 68 1.86 5.88 6.62
CA ASP A 68 1.26 6.70 7.68
C ASP A 68 1.13 8.15 7.20
N GLU A 69 -0.10 8.63 7.12
CA GLU A 69 -0.44 9.98 6.64
C GLU A 69 -0.36 11.05 7.74
N ASN A 70 0.10 10.70 8.96
CA ASN A 70 0.23 11.65 10.05
C ASN A 70 1.24 12.76 9.69
N ARG A 71 0.73 13.94 9.36
CA ARG A 71 1.51 15.13 8.92
C ARG A 71 2.42 15.73 10.01
N LEU A 72 2.47 15.15 11.22
CA LEU A 72 3.08 15.78 12.40
C LEU A 72 4.47 15.27 12.79
N LEU A 73 5.14 14.44 11.98
CA LEU A 73 6.53 13.99 12.25
C LEU A 73 7.61 14.63 11.36
N LEU A 74 7.35 15.77 10.72
CA LEU A 74 8.42 16.59 10.11
C LEU A 74 8.99 17.67 11.05
N LEU A 75 8.55 17.74 12.32
CA LEU A 75 9.14 18.67 13.29
C LEU A 75 10.08 18.02 14.31
N ARG A 76 10.22 16.69 14.34
CA ARG A 76 11.26 16.01 15.13
C ARG A 76 11.75 14.75 14.43
N GLY A 77 12.81 14.93 13.63
CA GLY A 77 13.88 13.96 13.40
C GLY A 77 13.50 12.52 13.03
N SER A 78 13.87 12.17 11.80
CA SER A 78 14.36 10.86 11.35
C SER A 78 13.39 9.67 11.24
N HIS A 79 13.60 8.92 10.14
CA HIS A 79 13.08 7.61 9.79
C HIS A 79 11.75 7.57 9.03
N LEU A 80 11.88 7.74 7.71
CA LEU A 80 11.07 7.04 6.72
C LEU A 80 11.09 5.53 7.09
N CYS A 81 10.10 5.07 7.83
CA CYS A 81 9.99 3.66 8.23
C CYS A 81 9.52 2.85 7.03
N ARG A 82 10.43 2.58 6.08
CA ARG A 82 10.26 1.47 5.14
C ARG A 82 10.52 0.18 5.91
N LYS A 83 9.47 -0.49 6.38
CA LYS A 83 9.59 -1.91 6.73
C LYS A 83 9.40 -2.73 5.45
N PRO A 84 10.43 -3.45 4.95
CA PRO A 84 10.21 -4.46 3.93
C PRO A 84 9.52 -5.63 4.62
N SER A 85 8.18 -5.68 4.56
CA SER A 85 7.45 -6.90 4.89
C SER A 85 7.41 -7.75 3.63
N GLY A 86 8.48 -8.53 3.42
CA GLY A 86 8.43 -9.67 2.54
C GLY A 86 7.44 -10.67 3.12
N PHE A 87 6.25 -10.77 2.53
CA PHE A 87 5.36 -11.89 2.76
C PHE A 87 5.78 -13.01 1.80
N THR A 88 6.59 -13.95 2.30
CA THR A 88 6.70 -15.27 1.68
C THR A 88 5.40 -16.01 1.95
N LEU A 89 4.55 -16.15 0.93
CA LEU A 89 3.54 -17.21 0.92
C LEU A 89 4.30 -18.54 0.82
N SER A 90 4.40 -19.24 1.94
CA SER A 90 4.79 -20.65 1.97
C SER A 90 3.54 -21.50 1.70
N PRO A 91 3.71 -22.69 1.09
CA PRO A 91 2.76 -23.30 0.16
C PRO A 91 1.39 -23.67 0.73
#